data_AF-A0A2V3JDG4-F1
#
_entry.id   AF-A0A2V3JDG4-F1
#
_cell.length_a   1.000
_cell.length_b   1.000
_cell.length_c   1.000
_cell.angle_alpha   90.00
_cell.angle_beta   90.00
_cell.angle_gamma   90.00
#
_symmetry.space_group_name_H-M   'P 1'
#
loop_
_entity.id
_entity.type
_entity.pdbx_description
1 polymer ?
#
loop_
_entity_poly.entity_id
_entity_poly.type
_entity_poly.pdbx_seq_one_letter_code
_entity_poly.pdbx_strand_id
1 'polypeptide(L)'
;MEKAIKDDIYWMRKETSLSKIRDILLLIEKYNGLRYTEIADIGIKEGIFIKKDGTPLAKSPIYHCIRAALKLGLITQNKSKKYLVNWNKPEVRKLIKLRQYLAPLNKEEELIFQKLIIDNPDCREAFFWIFMGKKEFSWKNFVEHGKVVYISPTVIEMKGGKQKRKVRTKKYINMETGDQIVLETPIERMAVEWGLQLWGRECSLIEEVYIDETRHILYPLDRTLSLEFDYFLKKFLQLYRPFPDSDWSFFPIDLTIFELAPLLRVSVKEIQNRFFLELWQKFPEYIKFSSSSKGALTFRSLSEKTDEKVLKNFIKLNNIWMTHIIVHKKLWEMKQWRD
;
A
#
# COMPACT_ATOMS: atom_id res chain seq x y z
N MET A 1 23.58 -15.35 17.04
CA MET A 1 23.72 -13.91 16.69
C MET A 1 22.84 -13.54 15.51
N GLU A 2 23.00 -14.17 14.34
CA GLU A 2 22.18 -13.87 13.14
C GLU A 2 20.66 -13.95 13.37
N LYS A 3 20.17 -14.94 14.13
CA LYS A 3 18.74 -15.05 14.46
C LYS A 3 18.20 -13.87 15.29
N ALA A 4 18.98 -13.39 16.27
CA ALA A 4 18.60 -12.26 17.10
C ALA A 4 18.67 -10.92 16.33
N ILE A 5 19.61 -10.80 15.39
CA ILE A 5 19.70 -9.66 14.46
C ILE A 5 18.50 -9.66 13.50
N LYS A 6 18.14 -10.84 12.93
CA LYS A 6 16.93 -10.98 12.10
C LYS A 6 15.64 -10.63 12.87
N ASP A 7 15.48 -11.12 14.10
CA ASP A 7 14.33 -10.77 14.96
C ASP A 7 14.29 -9.28 15.35
N ASP A 8 15.40 -8.55 15.24
CA ASP A 8 15.49 -7.12 15.52
C ASP A 8 15.21 -6.21 14.31
N ILE A 9 15.32 -6.74 13.10
CA ILE A 9 14.96 -6.06 11.84
C ILE A 9 13.47 -6.24 11.53
N TYR A 10 12.87 -7.38 11.92
CA TYR A 10 11.48 -7.73 11.60
C TYR A 10 10.50 -7.42 12.75
N TRP A 11 10.42 -6.13 13.13
CA TRP A 11 9.63 -5.65 14.28
C TRP A 11 8.18 -5.24 13.97
N MET A 12 7.81 -5.10 12.70
CA MET A 12 6.45 -4.77 12.25
C MET A 12 5.48 -5.92 12.55
N ARG A 13 4.24 -5.61 12.95
CA ARG A 13 3.16 -6.59 13.17
C ARG A 13 1.82 -6.06 12.65
N LYS A 14 0.88 -6.97 12.40
CA LYS A 14 -0.46 -6.66 11.88
C LYS A 14 -1.26 -5.69 12.75
N GLU A 15 -1.05 -5.75 14.06
CA GLU A 15 -1.78 -4.97 15.05
C GLU A 15 -1.24 -3.54 15.20
N THR A 16 -0.08 -3.24 14.61
CA THR A 16 0.57 -1.94 14.66
C THR A 16 0.09 -1.06 13.51
N SER A 17 -0.75 -0.06 13.82
CA SER A 17 -1.11 1.01 12.88
C SER A 17 -0.30 2.27 13.17
N LEU A 18 -0.04 3.06 12.12
CA LEU A 18 0.75 4.29 12.25
C LEU A 18 0.02 5.34 13.11
N SER A 19 -1.32 5.36 13.07
CA SER A 19 -2.13 6.17 14.00
C SER A 19 -1.84 5.86 15.49
N LYS A 20 -1.72 4.58 15.87
CA LYS A 20 -1.37 4.20 17.25
C LYS A 20 0.06 4.60 17.59
N ILE A 21 1.00 4.47 16.64
CA ILE A 21 2.38 4.91 16.84
C ILE A 21 2.42 6.43 17.12
N ARG A 22 1.64 7.21 16.37
CA ARG A 22 1.47 8.65 16.57
C ARG A 22 0.85 8.96 17.92
N ASP A 23 -0.18 8.23 18.35
CA ASP A 23 -0.79 8.41 19.67
C ASP A 23 0.18 8.07 20.82
N ILE A 24 1.02 7.04 20.68
CA ILE A 24 2.08 6.72 21.64
C ILE A 24 3.08 7.88 21.76
N LEU A 25 3.46 8.49 20.64
CA LEU A 25 4.37 9.64 20.64
C LEU A 25 3.75 10.81 21.42
N LEU A 26 2.48 11.15 21.16
CA LEU A 26 1.77 12.22 21.86
C LEU A 26 1.58 11.91 23.34
N LEU A 27 1.31 10.65 23.70
CA LEU A 27 1.22 10.20 25.09
C LEU A 27 2.55 10.41 25.82
N ILE A 28 3.66 9.99 25.23
CA ILE A 28 4.99 10.14 25.85
C ILE A 28 5.38 11.62 25.99
N GLU A 29 5.00 12.47 25.02
CA GLU A 29 5.20 13.91 25.07
C GLU A 29 4.43 14.54 26.24
N LYS A 30 3.12 14.26 26.34
CA LYS A 30 2.22 14.77 27.39
C LYS A 30 2.75 14.50 28.80
N TYR A 31 3.34 13.33 29.04
CA TYR A 31 3.84 12.93 30.36
C TYR A 31 5.35 13.16 30.55
N ASN A 32 6.02 13.79 29.58
CA ASN A 32 7.47 14.01 29.60
C ASN A 32 8.28 12.73 29.89
N GLY A 33 7.86 11.63 29.27
CA GLY A 33 8.52 10.34 29.36
C GLY A 33 7.87 9.31 30.26
N LEU A 34 7.78 8.08 29.76
CA LEU A 34 7.08 6.97 30.42
C LEU A 34 7.88 5.67 30.30
N ARG A 35 7.78 4.78 31.28
CA ARG A 35 8.23 3.39 31.19
C ARG A 35 7.23 2.55 30.40
N TYR A 36 7.67 1.38 29.97
CA TYR A 36 6.85 0.43 29.22
C TYR A 36 5.47 0.16 29.85
N THR A 37 5.45 -0.17 31.15
CA THR A 37 4.22 -0.50 31.88
C THR A 37 3.29 0.70 31.96
N GLU A 38 3.85 1.90 32.16
CA GLU A 38 3.08 3.14 32.22
C GLU A 38 2.44 3.47 30.87
N ILE A 39 3.17 3.30 29.76
CA ILE A 39 2.62 3.46 28.40
C ILE A 39 1.48 2.47 28.17
N ALA A 40 1.66 1.20 28.54
CA ALA A 40 0.65 0.17 28.35
C ALA A 40 -0.63 0.48 29.15
N ASP A 41 -0.48 0.78 30.45
CA ASP A 41 -1.60 1.01 31.34
C ASP A 41 -2.36 2.29 30.99
N ILE A 42 -1.65 3.40 30.75
CA ILE A 42 -2.27 4.67 30.38
C ILE A 42 -2.84 4.57 28.96
N GLY A 43 -2.14 3.95 28.01
CA GLY A 43 -2.62 3.79 26.64
C GLY A 43 -3.87 2.90 26.53
N ILE A 44 -4.07 1.94 27.43
CA ILE A 44 -5.35 1.21 27.54
C ILE A 44 -6.44 2.15 28.06
N LYS A 45 -6.18 2.89 29.14
CA LYS A 45 -7.14 3.85 29.73
C LYS A 45 -7.56 4.95 28.76
N GLU A 46 -6.63 5.46 27.96
CA GLU A 46 -6.85 6.50 26.96
C GLU A 46 -7.34 5.95 25.61
N GLY A 47 -7.60 4.64 25.48
CA GLY A 47 -8.22 4.08 24.28
C GLY A 47 -7.27 3.73 23.12
N ILE A 48 -5.98 4.06 23.22
CA ILE A 48 -4.97 3.77 22.16
C ILE A 48 -4.86 2.27 21.91
N PHE A 49 -4.85 1.47 22.98
CA PHE A 49 -4.64 0.02 22.94
C PHE A 49 -5.94 -0.78 23.07
N ILE A 50 -7.03 -0.24 22.53
CA ILE A 50 -8.34 -0.89 22.49
C ILE A 50 -8.63 -1.41 21.08
N LYS A 51 -9.21 -2.62 20.99
CA LYS A 51 -9.69 -3.21 19.73
C LYS A 51 -11.04 -2.61 19.34
N LYS A 52 -11.48 -2.90 18.10
CA LYS A 52 -12.81 -2.50 17.61
C LYS A 52 -13.97 -3.04 18.45
N ASP A 53 -13.78 -4.19 19.10
CA ASP A 53 -14.78 -4.81 19.99
C ASP A 53 -14.77 -4.25 21.43
N GLY A 54 -13.97 -3.20 21.69
CA GLY A 54 -13.85 -2.58 23.01
C GLY A 54 -12.88 -3.28 23.97
N THR A 55 -12.31 -4.44 23.59
CA THR A 55 -11.38 -5.17 24.47
C THR A 55 -9.95 -4.63 24.37
N PRO A 56 -9.15 -4.69 25.45
CA PRO A 56 -7.73 -4.33 25.39
C PRO A 56 -6.91 -5.25 24.47
N LEU A 57 -5.86 -4.69 23.88
CA LEU A 57 -4.83 -5.47 23.20
C LEU A 57 -4.02 -6.32 24.20
N ALA A 58 -3.56 -7.48 23.74
CA ALA A 58 -2.63 -8.29 24.50
C ALA A 58 -1.25 -7.61 24.62
N LYS A 59 -0.43 -8.08 25.57
CA LYS A 59 0.91 -7.52 25.85
C LYS A 59 1.84 -7.48 24.62
N SER A 60 1.82 -8.53 23.79
CA SER A 60 2.71 -8.64 22.62
C SER A 60 2.41 -7.58 21.55
N PRO A 61 1.16 -7.36 21.10
CA PRO A 61 0.81 -6.24 20.23
C PRO A 61 1.24 -4.86 20.76
N ILE A 62 1.01 -4.59 22.05
CA ILE A 62 1.42 -3.31 22.70
C ILE A 62 2.94 -3.15 22.60
N TYR A 63 3.69 -4.21 22.92
CA TYR A 63 5.14 -4.24 22.77
C TYR A 63 5.60 -3.89 21.36
N HIS A 64 4.96 -4.46 20.34
CA HIS A 64 5.30 -4.18 18.95
C HIS A 64 4.98 -2.75 18.52
N CYS A 65 3.89 -2.14 19.00
CA CYS A 65 3.60 -0.73 18.74
C CYS A 65 4.66 0.20 19.35
N ILE A 66 5.07 -0.04 20.60
CA ILE A 66 6.11 0.77 21.27
C ILE A 66 7.46 0.57 20.58
N ARG A 67 7.81 -0.68 20.25
CA ARG A 67 9.03 -0.98 19.50
C ARG A 67 9.04 -0.33 18.13
N ALA A 68 7.89 -0.25 17.47
CA ALA A 68 7.77 0.43 16.19
C ALA A 68 8.03 1.94 16.30
N ALA A 69 7.48 2.61 17.31
CA ALA A 69 7.79 4.01 17.60
C ALA A 69 9.30 4.22 17.85
N LEU A 70 9.93 3.30 18.59
CA LEU A 70 11.37 3.34 18.87
C LEU A 70 12.20 3.15 17.59
N LYS A 71 11.87 2.15 16.77
CA LYS A 71 12.62 1.78 15.55
C LYS A 71 12.45 2.80 14.42
N LEU A 72 11.30 3.46 14.31
CA LEU A 72 11.14 4.66 13.47
C LEU A 72 11.90 5.88 14.00
N GLY A 73 12.44 5.78 15.23
CA GLY A 73 13.17 6.84 15.91
C GLY A 73 12.29 8.00 16.34
N LEU A 74 10.99 7.76 16.55
CA LEU A 74 10.06 8.77 17.09
C LEU A 74 10.32 9.00 18.59
N ILE A 75 10.69 7.93 19.27
CA ILE A 75 11.05 7.92 20.68
C ILE A 75 12.45 7.34 20.85
N THR A 76 13.09 7.64 21.97
CA THR A 76 14.36 7.07 22.41
C THR A 76 14.18 6.45 23.79
N GLN A 77 15.07 5.57 24.20
CA GLN A 77 15.05 5.01 25.55
C GLN A 77 16.32 5.43 26.30
N ASN A 78 16.15 5.99 27.51
CA ASN A 78 17.27 6.37 28.35
C ASN A 78 17.78 5.20 29.21
N LYS A 79 18.89 5.42 29.95
CA LYS A 79 19.48 4.41 30.85
C LYS A 79 18.51 3.89 31.91
N SER A 80 17.53 4.70 32.33
CA SER A 80 16.49 4.32 33.30
C SER A 80 15.30 3.58 32.67
N LYS A 81 15.43 3.14 31.41
CA LYS A 81 14.38 2.47 30.62
C LYS A 81 13.11 3.31 30.40
N LYS A 82 13.17 4.63 30.62
CA LYS A 82 12.09 5.55 30.25
C LYS A 82 12.19 5.86 28.76
N TYR A 83 11.06 5.79 28.08
CA TYR A 83 10.90 6.24 26.71
C TYR A 83 10.66 7.74 26.70
N LEU A 84 11.36 8.45 25.83
CA LEU A 84 11.34 9.91 25.69
C LEU A 84 11.10 10.26 24.23
N VAL A 85 10.50 11.41 23.97
CA VAL A 85 10.38 11.95 22.60
C VAL A 85 11.77 12.16 22.01
N ASN A 86 11.98 11.73 20.77
CA ASN A 86 13.22 12.01 20.04
C ASN A 86 13.19 13.39 19.38
N TRP A 87 13.43 14.43 20.17
CA TRP A 87 13.41 15.81 19.69
C TRP A 87 14.49 16.15 18.66
N ASN A 88 15.48 15.28 18.44
CA ASN A 88 16.53 15.51 17.43
C ASN A 88 16.04 15.31 16.00
N LYS A 89 14.90 14.63 15.77
CA LYS A 89 14.32 14.46 14.44
C LYS A 89 13.32 15.58 14.11
N PRO A 90 13.51 16.34 13.01
CA PRO A 90 12.55 17.35 12.57
C PRO A 90 11.14 16.81 12.34
N GLU A 91 11.03 15.58 11.82
CA GLU A 91 9.77 14.87 11.56
C GLU A 91 8.95 14.68 12.84
N VAL A 92 9.61 14.35 13.96
CA VAL A 92 8.97 14.17 15.27
C VAL A 92 8.35 15.47 15.76
N ARG A 93 9.09 16.59 15.59
CA ARG A 93 8.59 17.92 15.96
C ARG A 93 7.36 18.28 15.14
N LYS A 94 7.34 17.98 13.84
CA LYS A 94 6.19 18.23 12.97
C LYS A 94 4.98 17.39 13.40
N LEU A 95 5.14 16.09 13.63
CA LEU A 95 4.05 15.21 14.09
C LEU A 95 3.43 15.71 15.39
N ILE A 96 4.25 16.11 16.37
CA ILE A 96 3.75 16.62 17.66
C ILE A 96 2.98 17.94 17.48
N LYS A 97 3.37 18.80 16.53
CA LYS A 97 2.64 20.06 16.26
C LYS A 97 1.24 19.84 15.71
N LEU A 98 1.01 18.75 14.97
CA LEU A 98 -0.30 18.45 14.37
C LEU A 98 -1.36 18.02 15.41
N ARG A 99 -0.92 17.51 16.57
CA ARG A 99 -1.75 17.19 17.76
C ARG A 99 -3.08 16.47 17.46
N GLN A 100 -3.07 15.47 16.59
CA GLN A 100 -4.26 14.65 16.32
C GLN A 100 -4.25 13.39 17.20
N TYR A 101 -5.09 13.34 18.22
CA TYR A 101 -5.15 12.21 19.15
C TYR A 101 -6.32 11.29 18.82
N LEU A 102 -6.09 9.97 18.72
CA LEU A 102 -7.09 8.93 18.41
C LEU A 102 -7.83 9.11 17.08
N ALA A 103 -7.35 10.00 16.21
CA ALA A 103 -7.90 10.21 14.87
C ALA A 103 -7.18 9.34 13.83
N PRO A 104 -7.81 9.03 12.68
CA PRO A 104 -7.07 8.57 11.50
C PRO A 104 -5.92 9.53 11.15
N LEU A 105 -4.88 9.03 10.49
CA LEU A 105 -3.82 9.91 10.01
C LEU A 105 -4.38 10.91 8.99
N ASN A 106 -4.00 12.17 9.12
CA ASN A 106 -4.24 13.15 8.06
C ASN A 106 -3.15 13.08 6.97
N LYS A 107 -3.36 13.78 5.85
CA LYS A 107 -2.41 13.77 4.71
C LYS A 107 -1.00 14.24 5.09
N GLU A 108 -0.87 15.22 6.00
CA GLU A 108 0.44 15.72 6.41
C GLU A 108 1.18 14.72 7.31
N GLU A 109 0.47 14.06 8.23
CA GLU A 109 1.01 12.97 9.04
C GLU A 109 1.44 11.79 8.15
N GLU A 110 0.61 11.41 7.16
CA GLU A 110 0.94 10.38 6.18
C GLU A 110 2.29 10.69 5.50
N LEU A 111 2.49 11.91 5.00
CA LEU A 111 3.74 12.33 4.34
C LEU A 111 4.94 12.28 5.28
N ILE A 112 4.78 12.62 6.56
CA ILE A 112 5.86 12.53 7.53
C ILE A 112 6.22 11.06 7.80
N PHE A 113 5.22 10.19 8.00
CA PHE A 113 5.45 8.76 8.19
C PHE A 113 6.06 8.09 6.97
N GLN A 114 5.63 8.46 5.76
CA GLN A 114 6.24 8.03 4.51
C GLN A 114 7.75 8.24 4.57
N LYS A 115 8.17 9.49 4.81
CA LYS A 115 9.59 9.84 4.90
C LYS A 115 10.31 9.02 5.97
N LEU A 116 9.74 8.93 7.17
CA LEU A 116 10.33 8.15 8.26
C LEU A 116 10.51 6.67 7.92
N ILE A 117 9.58 6.08 7.15
CA ILE A 117 9.60 4.68 6.75
C ILE A 117 10.61 4.46 5.62
N ILE A 118 10.64 5.34 4.61
CA ILE A 118 11.55 5.27 3.46
C ILE A 118 13.00 5.43 3.93
N ASP A 119 13.25 6.43 4.79
CA ASP A 119 14.60 6.74 5.28
C ASP A 119 15.08 5.73 6.34
N ASN A 120 14.25 4.75 6.72
CA ASN A 120 14.58 3.74 7.72
C ASN A 120 15.32 2.53 7.09
N PRO A 121 16.58 2.26 7.50
CA PRO A 121 17.33 1.11 6.98
C PRO A 121 16.65 -0.23 7.24
N ASP A 122 16.04 -0.43 8.42
CA ASP A 122 15.35 -1.67 8.75
C ASP A 122 14.16 -1.90 7.80
N CYS A 123 13.39 -0.86 7.46
CA CYS A 123 12.27 -0.98 6.52
C CYS A 123 12.74 -1.31 5.10
N ARG A 124 13.85 -0.68 4.67
CA ARG A 124 14.48 -0.96 3.38
C ARG A 124 14.90 -2.43 3.25
N GLU A 125 15.65 -2.91 4.23
CA GLU A 125 16.17 -4.28 4.27
C GLU A 125 15.06 -5.31 4.49
N ALA A 126 14.04 -4.96 5.29
CA ALA A 126 12.98 -5.89 5.60
C ALA A 126 12.04 -6.13 4.42
N PHE A 127 11.68 -5.08 3.67
CA PHE A 127 10.62 -5.22 2.67
C PHE A 127 10.72 -4.34 1.41
N PHE A 128 11.31 -3.14 1.41
CA PHE A 128 11.36 -2.37 0.14
C PHE A 128 12.31 -2.94 -0.92
N TRP A 129 13.26 -3.78 -0.50
CA TRP A 129 14.16 -4.47 -1.42
C TRP A 129 13.42 -5.31 -2.47
N ILE A 130 12.17 -5.73 -2.24
CA ILE A 130 11.40 -6.48 -3.24
C ILE A 130 11.16 -5.66 -4.52
N PHE A 131 11.15 -4.33 -4.42
CA PHE A 131 10.96 -3.43 -5.56
C PHE A 131 12.27 -2.97 -6.19
N MET A 132 13.33 -2.82 -5.39
CA MET A 132 14.57 -2.13 -5.78
C MET A 132 15.81 -3.05 -5.80
N GLY A 133 15.69 -4.28 -5.30
CA GLY A 133 16.83 -5.14 -4.99
C GLY A 133 17.74 -4.52 -3.93
N LYS A 134 19.06 -4.72 -4.08
CA LYS A 134 20.10 -4.17 -3.19
C LYS A 134 20.62 -2.78 -3.59
N LYS A 135 19.95 -2.08 -4.52
CA LYS A 135 20.36 -0.75 -5.00
C LYS A 135 20.27 0.30 -3.89
N GLU A 136 21.00 1.41 -4.04
CA GLU A 136 20.89 2.57 -3.17
C GLU A 136 19.45 3.08 -3.13
N PHE A 137 18.95 3.31 -1.91
CA PHE A 137 17.56 3.62 -1.66
C PHE A 137 17.39 5.07 -1.24
N SER A 138 16.55 5.77 -1.99
CA SER A 138 16.01 7.08 -1.69
C SER A 138 14.55 7.08 -2.11
N TRP A 139 13.73 8.01 -1.60
CA TRP A 139 12.34 8.16 -2.05
C TRP A 139 12.24 8.29 -3.56
N LYS A 140 13.05 9.21 -4.13
CA LYS A 140 13.09 9.47 -5.56
C LYS A 140 13.39 8.19 -6.35
N ASN A 141 14.43 7.45 -5.95
CA ASN A 141 14.79 6.21 -6.62
C ASN A 141 13.71 5.13 -6.47
N PHE A 142 13.08 5.03 -5.31
CA PHE A 142 12.01 4.07 -5.05
C PHE A 142 10.82 4.30 -5.99
N VAL A 143 10.44 5.56 -6.18
CA VAL A 143 9.34 5.95 -7.07
C VAL A 143 9.70 5.77 -8.54
N GLU A 144 10.86 6.29 -8.97
CA GLU A 144 11.28 6.30 -10.38
C GLU A 144 11.69 4.90 -10.90
N HIS A 145 12.25 4.06 -10.03
CA HIS A 145 12.89 2.81 -10.44
C HIS A 145 12.34 1.56 -9.76
N GLY A 146 11.48 1.72 -8.74
CA GLY A 146 10.90 0.59 -8.02
C GLY A 146 10.03 -0.24 -8.95
N LYS A 147 10.27 -1.55 -8.98
CA LYS A 147 9.67 -2.46 -9.96
C LYS A 147 8.22 -2.78 -9.63
N VAL A 148 7.48 -3.38 -10.57
CA VAL A 148 6.14 -3.89 -10.29
C VAL A 148 6.28 -5.33 -9.82
N VAL A 149 5.69 -5.65 -8.67
CA VAL A 149 5.79 -6.99 -8.07
C VAL A 149 4.45 -7.69 -8.20
N TYR A 150 4.43 -8.77 -8.99
CA TYR A 150 3.29 -9.68 -9.09
C TYR A 150 3.33 -10.72 -7.99
N ILE A 151 2.17 -10.96 -7.37
CA ILE A 151 2.00 -11.88 -6.25
C ILE A 151 0.95 -12.92 -6.63
N SER A 152 1.28 -14.21 -6.46
CA SER A 152 0.35 -15.32 -6.68
C SER A 152 0.51 -16.41 -5.62
N PRO A 153 -0.53 -17.21 -5.36
CA PRO A 153 -0.40 -18.37 -4.47
C PRO A 153 0.58 -19.39 -5.06
N THR A 154 1.29 -20.10 -4.18
CA THR A 154 2.15 -21.22 -4.54
C THR A 154 2.21 -22.23 -3.40
N VAL A 155 2.75 -23.41 -3.66
CA VAL A 155 2.97 -24.46 -2.66
C VAL A 155 4.45 -24.81 -2.68
N ILE A 156 5.11 -24.65 -1.53
CA ILE A 156 6.51 -25.06 -1.37
C ILE A 156 6.59 -26.29 -0.46
N GLU A 157 7.54 -27.17 -0.73
CA GLU A 157 7.91 -28.24 0.19
C GLU A 157 8.95 -27.70 1.17
N MET A 158 8.59 -27.62 2.45
CA MET A 158 9.56 -27.31 3.50
C MET A 158 10.11 -28.62 4.07
N LYS A 159 11.44 -28.72 4.15
CA LYS A 159 12.12 -29.79 4.88
C LYS A 159 12.04 -29.47 6.37
N GLY A 160 11.14 -30.15 7.08
CA GLY A 160 11.03 -30.08 8.54
C GLY A 160 11.17 -31.47 9.16
N GLY A 161 12.39 -31.87 9.54
CA GLY A 161 12.65 -33.19 10.12
C GLY A 161 12.47 -34.34 9.12
N LYS A 162 11.98 -35.51 9.60
CA LYS A 162 11.82 -36.75 8.81
C LYS A 162 10.66 -36.73 7.79
N GLN A 163 9.82 -35.69 7.77
CA GLN A 163 8.69 -35.58 6.84
C GLN A 163 8.73 -34.29 6.03
N LYS A 164 8.45 -34.39 4.73
CA LYS A 164 8.25 -33.22 3.86
C LYS A 164 6.85 -32.66 4.12
N ARG A 165 6.77 -31.38 4.53
CA ARG A 165 5.49 -30.69 4.70
C ARG A 165 5.28 -29.71 3.55
N LYS A 166 4.15 -29.85 2.83
CA LYS A 166 3.71 -28.86 1.85
C LYS A 166 3.10 -27.66 2.58
N VAL A 167 3.60 -26.47 2.29
CA VAL A 167 3.12 -25.21 2.88
C VAL A 167 2.65 -24.30 1.74
N ARG A 168 1.38 -23.88 1.81
CA ARG A 168 0.84 -22.84 0.93
C ARG A 168 1.51 -21.51 1.28
N THR A 169 2.04 -20.82 0.29
CA THR A 169 2.68 -19.50 0.44
C THR A 169 2.42 -18.63 -0.79
N LYS A 170 3.12 -17.50 -0.89
CA LYS A 170 3.02 -16.56 -2.01
C LYS A 170 4.33 -16.60 -2.81
N LYS A 171 4.22 -16.61 -4.13
CA LYS A 171 5.31 -16.35 -5.07
C LYS A 171 5.29 -14.86 -5.39
N TYR A 172 6.46 -14.23 -5.37
CA TYR A 172 6.67 -12.84 -5.73
C TYR A 172 7.50 -12.81 -7.01
N ILE A 173 7.09 -12.02 -8.00
CA ILE A 173 7.73 -11.97 -9.32
C ILE A 173 7.92 -10.51 -9.71
N ASN A 174 9.13 -10.15 -10.12
CA ASN A 174 9.39 -8.88 -10.79
C ASN A 174 8.76 -8.91 -12.19
N MET A 175 7.79 -8.04 -12.46
CA MET A 175 7.08 -8.10 -13.75
C MET A 175 7.96 -7.66 -14.93
N GLU A 176 8.95 -6.82 -14.69
CA GLU A 176 9.84 -6.31 -15.73
C GLU A 176 10.93 -7.30 -16.11
N THR A 177 11.48 -8.07 -15.16
CA THR A 177 12.55 -9.04 -15.43
C THR A 177 12.07 -10.49 -15.49
N GLY A 178 10.89 -10.78 -14.94
CA GLY A 178 10.39 -12.14 -14.74
C GLY A 178 11.03 -12.88 -13.57
N ASP A 179 11.97 -12.25 -12.85
CA ASP A 179 12.71 -12.88 -11.78
C ASP A 179 11.82 -13.17 -10.57
N GLN A 180 11.99 -14.36 -10.01
CA GLN A 180 11.31 -14.73 -8.77
C GLN A 180 12.03 -14.12 -7.56
N ILE A 181 11.28 -13.41 -6.74
CA ILE A 181 11.73 -12.88 -5.45
C ILE A 181 11.46 -13.95 -4.39
N VAL A 182 12.52 -14.48 -3.79
CA VAL A 182 12.43 -15.58 -2.82
C VAL A 182 12.43 -15.02 -1.40
N LEU A 183 11.34 -15.29 -0.66
CA LEU A 183 11.25 -15.04 0.79
C LEU A 183 11.50 -16.35 1.53
N GLU A 184 12.74 -16.54 1.97
CA GLU A 184 13.26 -17.81 2.48
C GLU A 184 12.60 -18.19 3.81
N THR A 185 12.42 -17.21 4.69
CA THR A 185 11.96 -17.46 6.07
C THR A 185 10.51 -17.02 6.32
N PRO A 186 9.80 -17.64 7.28
CA PRO A 186 8.48 -17.16 7.70
C PRO A 186 8.49 -15.69 8.17
N ILE A 187 9.58 -15.25 8.79
CA ILE A 187 9.70 -13.89 9.34
C ILE A 187 9.81 -12.86 8.21
N GLU A 188 10.61 -13.13 7.18
CA GLU A 188 10.68 -12.28 5.96
C GLU A 188 9.31 -12.15 5.30
N ARG A 189 8.56 -13.25 5.17
CA ARG A 189 7.20 -13.23 4.60
C ARG A 189 6.26 -12.35 5.42
N MET A 190 6.31 -12.47 6.74
CA MET A 190 5.50 -11.65 7.63
C MET A 190 5.89 -10.17 7.56
N ALA A 191 7.18 -9.86 7.47
CA ALA A 191 7.67 -8.50 7.38
C ALA A 191 7.27 -7.82 6.05
N VAL A 192 7.35 -8.54 4.94
CA VAL A 192 6.83 -8.08 3.64
C VAL A 192 5.32 -7.89 3.71
N GLU A 193 4.58 -8.86 4.22
CA GLU A 193 3.12 -8.79 4.31
C GLU A 193 2.65 -7.64 5.20
N TRP A 194 3.25 -7.44 6.37
CA TRP A 194 2.82 -6.38 7.28
C TRP A 194 3.44 -5.01 6.97
N GLY A 195 4.73 -4.95 6.66
CA GLY A 195 5.41 -3.70 6.33
C GLY A 195 4.84 -3.05 5.07
N LEU A 196 4.72 -3.81 3.98
CA LEU A 196 4.20 -3.26 2.73
C LEU A 196 2.68 -3.18 2.70
N GLN A 197 1.98 -4.27 3.01
CA GLN A 197 0.52 -4.26 2.81
C GLN A 197 -0.24 -3.51 3.90
N LEU A 198 0.39 -3.19 5.05
CA LEU A 198 -0.24 -2.36 6.07
C LEU A 198 0.34 -0.95 6.06
N TRP A 199 1.64 -0.77 6.29
CA TRP A 199 2.19 0.59 6.40
C TRP A 199 2.41 1.24 5.04
N GLY A 200 2.92 0.48 4.08
CA GLY A 200 3.01 0.95 2.69
C GLY A 200 1.66 1.43 2.17
N ARG A 201 0.57 0.78 2.56
CA ARG A 201 -0.80 1.17 2.18
C ARG A 201 -1.39 2.28 3.03
N GLU A 202 -1.22 2.24 4.36
CA GLU A 202 -1.70 3.29 5.29
C GLU A 202 -1.07 4.65 4.94
N CYS A 203 0.18 4.64 4.48
CA CYS A 203 0.87 5.83 4.00
C CYS A 203 0.79 6.06 2.49
N SER A 204 0.04 5.29 1.71
CA SER A 204 0.00 5.45 0.24
C SER A 204 1.40 5.49 -0.44
N LEU A 205 2.35 4.69 0.05
CA LEU A 205 3.68 4.46 -0.55
C LEU A 205 3.61 3.49 -1.72
N ILE A 206 2.67 2.55 -1.65
CA ILE A 206 2.41 1.55 -2.68
C ILE A 206 0.90 1.46 -2.91
N GLU A 207 0.53 0.98 -4.10
CA GLU A 207 -0.83 0.57 -4.41
C GLU A 207 -0.88 -0.91 -4.72
N GLU A 208 -2.06 -1.51 -4.47
CA GLU A 208 -2.33 -2.92 -4.71
C GLU A 208 -3.50 -3.08 -5.69
N VAL A 209 -3.25 -3.69 -6.84
CA VAL A 209 -4.28 -3.95 -7.86
C VAL A 209 -4.51 -5.44 -7.95
N TYR A 210 -5.75 -5.86 -7.67
CA TYR A 210 -6.13 -7.27 -7.67
C TYR A 210 -6.50 -7.76 -9.07
N ILE A 211 -5.99 -8.90 -9.49
CA ILE A 211 -6.45 -9.57 -10.73
C ILE A 211 -7.60 -10.51 -10.38
N ASP A 212 -7.44 -11.22 -9.26
CA ASP A 212 -8.50 -11.99 -8.62
C ASP A 212 -8.27 -12.05 -7.11
N GLU A 213 -8.97 -12.96 -6.44
CA GLU A 213 -8.88 -13.13 -4.99
C GLU A 213 -7.49 -13.49 -4.45
N THR A 214 -6.64 -14.09 -5.27
CA THR A 214 -5.32 -14.60 -4.86
C THR A 214 -4.17 -13.92 -5.58
N ARG A 215 -4.41 -13.38 -6.77
CA ARG A 215 -3.41 -12.75 -7.64
C ARG A 215 -3.57 -11.24 -7.62
N HIS A 216 -2.47 -10.53 -7.42
CA HIS A 216 -2.43 -9.07 -7.39
C HIS A 216 -1.04 -8.56 -7.72
N ILE A 217 -0.94 -7.29 -8.05
CA ILE A 217 0.34 -6.58 -8.20
C ILE A 217 0.48 -5.52 -7.11
N LEU A 218 1.73 -5.26 -6.72
CA LEU A 218 2.13 -4.12 -5.92
C LEU A 218 3.05 -3.22 -6.75
N TYR A 219 2.89 -1.91 -6.62
CA TYR A 219 3.82 -0.95 -7.24
C TYR A 219 3.97 0.32 -6.38
N PRO A 220 5.16 0.95 -6.39
CA PRO A 220 5.39 2.27 -5.81
C PRO A 220 4.45 3.33 -6.37
N LEU A 221 3.95 4.21 -5.50
CA LEU A 221 3.17 5.39 -5.86
C LEU A 221 4.05 6.65 -5.88
N ASP A 222 3.84 7.50 -6.89
CA ASP A 222 4.35 8.85 -6.92
C ASP A 222 3.24 9.84 -6.50
N ARG A 223 3.38 10.42 -5.30
CA ARG A 223 2.45 11.46 -4.83
C ARG A 223 2.86 12.88 -5.22
N THR A 224 4.05 13.04 -5.80
CA THR A 224 4.53 14.35 -6.25
C THR A 224 4.02 14.68 -7.65
N LEU A 225 3.65 13.65 -8.42
CA LEU A 225 3.03 13.82 -9.73
C LEU A 225 1.56 14.24 -9.59
N SER A 226 1.27 15.49 -9.96
CA SER A 226 -0.04 15.83 -10.49
C SER A 226 0.00 15.60 -12.00
N LEU A 227 -0.47 14.43 -12.43
CA LEU A 227 -0.59 14.16 -13.86
C LEU A 227 -1.78 14.93 -14.42
N GLU A 228 -1.50 15.74 -15.44
CA GLU A 228 -2.54 16.42 -16.21
C GLU A 228 -3.36 15.43 -17.02
N PHE A 229 -4.63 15.77 -17.24
CA PHE A 229 -5.57 14.93 -17.99
C PHE A 229 -5.01 14.52 -19.36
N ASP A 230 -4.38 15.45 -20.08
CA ASP A 230 -3.84 15.22 -21.42
C ASP A 230 -2.73 14.15 -21.42
N TYR A 231 -1.94 14.08 -20.35
CA TYR A 231 -0.91 13.05 -20.21
C TYR A 231 -1.52 11.66 -20.02
N PHE A 232 -2.56 11.54 -19.18
CA PHE A 232 -3.32 10.30 -19.06
C PHE A 232 -3.94 9.90 -20.39
N LEU A 233 -4.60 10.84 -21.08
CA LEU A 233 -5.26 10.58 -22.35
C LEU A 233 -4.25 10.09 -23.40
N LYS A 234 -3.11 10.76 -23.54
CA LYS A 234 -2.05 10.35 -24.45
C LYS A 234 -1.59 8.92 -24.16
N LYS A 235 -1.36 8.57 -22.88
CA LYS A 235 -0.92 7.21 -22.49
C LYS A 235 -2.00 6.15 -22.72
N PHE A 236 -3.25 6.47 -22.41
CA PHE A 236 -4.39 5.62 -22.69
C PHE A 236 -4.52 5.33 -24.19
N LEU A 237 -4.51 6.36 -25.05
CA LEU A 237 -4.64 6.20 -26.50
C LEU A 237 -3.44 5.46 -27.14
N GLN A 238 -2.26 5.52 -26.52
CA GLN A 238 -1.07 4.77 -26.96
C GLN A 238 -1.19 3.26 -26.69
N LEU A 239 -1.73 2.88 -25.53
CA LEU A 239 -1.87 1.49 -25.12
C LEU A 239 -3.10 0.81 -25.75
N TYR A 240 -4.22 1.52 -25.78
CA TYR A 240 -5.49 0.99 -26.25
C TYR A 240 -5.75 1.53 -27.63
N ARG A 241 -5.53 0.71 -28.67
CA ARG A 241 -5.87 1.10 -30.05
C ARG A 241 -7.28 0.64 -30.39
N PRO A 242 -7.98 1.39 -31.25
CA PRO A 242 -9.29 0.96 -31.70
C PRO A 242 -9.17 -0.29 -32.58
N PHE A 243 -10.21 -1.13 -32.56
CA PHE A 243 -10.31 -2.27 -33.47
C PHE A 243 -10.38 -1.78 -34.92
N PRO A 244 -9.59 -2.36 -35.85
CA PRO A 244 -9.49 -1.86 -37.22
C PRO A 244 -10.83 -1.73 -37.95
N ASP A 245 -11.76 -2.65 -37.69
CA ASP A 245 -13.02 -2.78 -38.41
C ASP A 245 -14.24 -2.32 -37.60
N SER A 246 -14.04 -1.56 -36.52
CA SER A 246 -15.13 -1.06 -35.66
C SER A 246 -14.99 0.42 -35.32
N ASP A 247 -16.11 1.14 -35.36
CA ASP A 247 -16.18 2.52 -34.87
C ASP A 247 -16.03 2.61 -33.34
N TRP A 248 -16.39 1.56 -32.62
CA TRP A 248 -16.36 1.50 -31.16
C TRP A 248 -15.48 0.37 -30.67
N SER A 249 -14.62 0.68 -29.71
CA SER A 249 -13.73 -0.29 -29.06
C SER A 249 -14.03 -0.36 -27.57
N PHE A 250 -13.94 -1.57 -27.02
CA PHE A 250 -14.36 -1.89 -25.66
C PHE A 250 -13.13 -2.30 -24.85
N PHE A 251 -12.84 -1.57 -23.78
CA PHE A 251 -11.69 -1.83 -22.92
C PHE A 251 -12.16 -2.14 -21.50
N PRO A 252 -11.87 -3.33 -20.96
CA PRO A 252 -12.17 -3.66 -19.57
C PRO A 252 -11.46 -2.68 -18.63
N ILE A 253 -12.21 -2.07 -17.71
CA ILE A 253 -11.71 -1.03 -16.79
C ILE A 253 -10.64 -1.59 -15.84
N ASP A 254 -10.83 -2.81 -15.37
CA ASP A 254 -9.90 -3.50 -14.48
C ASP A 254 -8.56 -3.79 -15.16
N LEU A 255 -8.57 -4.29 -16.40
CA LEU A 255 -7.36 -4.48 -17.19
C LEU A 255 -6.70 -3.13 -17.52
N THR A 256 -7.51 -2.12 -17.81
CA THR A 256 -7.01 -0.76 -18.08
C THR A 256 -6.28 -0.19 -16.86
N ILE A 257 -6.85 -0.34 -15.66
CA ILE A 257 -6.22 0.05 -14.41
C ILE A 257 -4.96 -0.78 -14.12
N PHE A 258 -5.01 -2.08 -14.37
CA PHE A 258 -3.89 -2.98 -14.17
C PHE A 258 -2.64 -2.56 -14.97
N GLU A 259 -2.81 -1.99 -16.16
CA GLU A 259 -1.71 -1.54 -17.00
C GLU A 259 -1.35 -0.06 -16.75
N LEU A 260 -2.35 0.84 -16.72
CA LEU A 260 -2.09 2.28 -16.59
C LEU A 260 -1.61 2.69 -15.20
N ALA A 261 -2.18 2.14 -14.14
CA ALA A 261 -1.87 2.56 -12.78
C ALA A 261 -0.39 2.35 -12.39
N PRO A 262 0.20 1.15 -12.60
CA PRO A 262 1.63 0.97 -12.37
C PRO A 262 2.50 1.75 -13.35
N LEU A 263 2.10 1.87 -14.63
CA LEU A 263 2.85 2.63 -15.63
C LEU A 263 2.99 4.10 -15.24
N LEU A 264 1.91 4.68 -14.71
CA LEU A 264 1.82 6.09 -14.35
C LEU A 264 2.19 6.36 -12.88
N ARG A 265 2.40 5.31 -12.07
CA ARG A 265 2.69 5.40 -10.63
C ARG A 265 1.62 6.13 -9.82
N VAL A 266 0.36 6.05 -10.25
CA VAL A 266 -0.76 6.72 -9.57
C VAL A 266 -1.71 5.72 -8.94
N SER A 267 -2.47 6.16 -7.94
CA SER A 267 -3.47 5.29 -7.29
C SER A 267 -4.60 4.90 -8.23
N VAL A 268 -5.25 3.77 -7.94
CA VAL A 268 -6.45 3.33 -8.68
C VAL A 268 -7.55 4.39 -8.64
N LYS A 269 -7.71 5.04 -7.48
CA LYS A 269 -8.69 6.11 -7.29
C LYS A 269 -8.40 7.33 -8.17
N GLU A 270 -7.14 7.65 -8.41
CA GLU A 270 -6.75 8.77 -9.26
C GLU A 270 -7.21 8.50 -10.70
N ILE A 271 -6.92 7.31 -11.23
CA ILE A 271 -7.39 6.92 -12.58
C ILE A 271 -8.91 6.91 -12.65
N GLN A 272 -9.58 6.31 -11.67
CA GLN A 272 -11.03 6.20 -11.67
C GLN A 272 -11.70 7.56 -11.61
N ASN A 273 -11.36 8.38 -10.61
CA ASN A 273 -12.10 9.60 -10.32
C ASN A 273 -11.64 10.78 -11.17
N ARG A 274 -10.35 10.84 -11.50
CA ARG A 274 -9.78 11.98 -12.23
C ARG A 274 -9.74 11.68 -13.72
N PHE A 275 -9.18 10.54 -14.13
CA PHE A 275 -9.06 10.28 -15.57
C PHE A 275 -10.37 9.81 -16.21
N PHE A 276 -10.95 8.68 -15.79
CA PHE A 276 -12.10 8.10 -16.49
C PHE A 276 -13.36 8.97 -16.43
N LEU A 277 -13.64 9.59 -15.28
CA LEU A 277 -14.80 10.49 -15.16
C LEU A 277 -14.61 11.76 -15.99
N GLU A 278 -13.43 12.37 -15.96
CA GLU A 278 -13.15 13.57 -16.76
C GLU A 278 -13.14 13.24 -18.26
N LEU A 279 -12.65 12.07 -18.65
CA LEU A 279 -12.68 11.57 -20.03
C LEU A 279 -14.12 11.47 -20.55
N TRP A 280 -15.02 10.92 -19.73
CA TRP A 280 -16.44 10.83 -20.07
C TRP A 280 -17.13 12.20 -20.13
N GLN A 281 -16.78 13.13 -19.22
CA GLN A 281 -17.33 14.48 -19.19
C GLN A 281 -16.85 15.36 -20.35
N LYS A 282 -15.57 15.25 -20.73
CA LYS A 282 -14.98 16.03 -21.82
C LYS A 282 -15.37 15.50 -23.20
N PHE A 283 -15.60 14.19 -23.33
CA PHE A 283 -15.89 13.55 -24.61
C PHE A 283 -17.14 12.65 -24.56
N PRO A 284 -18.32 13.19 -24.19
CA PRO A 284 -19.52 12.39 -23.98
C PRO A 284 -20.03 11.70 -25.26
N GLU A 285 -19.72 12.26 -26.43
CA GLU A 285 -20.07 11.69 -27.74
C GLU A 285 -19.17 10.50 -28.13
N TYR A 286 -17.96 10.45 -27.58
CA TYR A 286 -16.93 9.46 -27.96
C TYR A 286 -16.64 8.44 -26.86
N ILE A 287 -17.16 8.65 -25.65
CA ILE A 287 -16.91 7.83 -24.47
C ILE A 287 -18.25 7.37 -23.89
N LYS A 288 -18.38 6.05 -23.71
CA LYS A 288 -19.49 5.43 -22.99
C LYS A 288 -18.96 4.43 -21.97
N PHE A 289 -19.78 4.09 -20.99
CA PHE A 289 -19.49 2.98 -20.08
C PHE A 289 -20.53 1.87 -20.27
N SER A 290 -20.09 0.63 -20.17
CA SER A 290 -21.00 -0.51 -19.95
C SER A 290 -20.93 -0.94 -18.49
N SER A 291 -22.03 -1.47 -17.99
CA SER A 291 -22.16 -1.93 -16.61
C SER A 291 -22.33 -3.43 -16.49
N SER A 292 -22.06 -3.97 -15.31
CA SER A 292 -22.42 -5.34 -14.94
C SER A 292 -22.93 -5.40 -13.50
N SER A 293 -23.57 -6.52 -13.14
CA SER A 293 -24.01 -6.77 -11.77
C SER A 293 -22.81 -7.08 -10.87
N LYS A 294 -22.94 -6.76 -9.56
CA LYS A 294 -21.91 -7.13 -8.57
C LYS A 294 -21.58 -8.63 -8.63
N GLY A 295 -22.61 -9.48 -8.67
CA GLY A 295 -22.43 -10.94 -8.68
C GLY A 295 -21.64 -11.44 -9.89
N ALA A 296 -21.81 -10.83 -11.06
CA ALA A 296 -21.01 -11.17 -12.24
C ALA A 296 -19.54 -10.76 -12.10
N LEU A 297 -19.24 -9.70 -11.35
CA LEU A 297 -17.87 -9.26 -11.10
C LEU A 297 -17.18 -10.06 -10.00
N THR A 298 -17.96 -10.54 -9.04
CA THR A 298 -17.42 -11.22 -7.86
C THR A 298 -17.65 -12.72 -7.87
N PHE A 299 -18.11 -13.31 -8.97
CA PHE A 299 -18.46 -14.74 -9.03
C PHE A 299 -17.32 -15.71 -8.64
N ARG A 300 -16.06 -15.28 -8.76
CA ARG A 300 -14.86 -16.04 -8.38
C ARG A 300 -14.35 -15.75 -6.96
N SER A 301 -14.98 -14.82 -6.25
CA SER A 301 -14.55 -14.41 -4.92
C SER A 301 -15.15 -15.34 -3.87
N LEU A 302 -14.31 -15.85 -2.97
CA LEU A 302 -14.75 -16.76 -1.91
C LEU A 302 -15.36 -16.06 -0.67
N SER A 303 -15.36 -14.71 -0.60
CA SER A 303 -15.91 -13.97 0.55
C SER A 303 -16.22 -12.51 0.23
N GLU A 304 -17.10 -11.87 1.00
CA GLU A 304 -17.41 -10.43 0.87
C GLU A 304 -16.18 -9.52 1.02
N LYS A 305 -15.24 -9.87 1.90
CA LYS A 305 -13.98 -9.12 2.03
C LYS A 305 -13.12 -9.18 0.77
N THR A 306 -13.26 -10.26 0.01
CA THR A 306 -12.59 -10.47 -1.27
C THR A 306 -13.29 -9.70 -2.38
N ASP A 307 -14.63 -9.69 -2.38
CA ASP A 307 -15.43 -8.84 -3.28
C ASP A 307 -14.97 -7.39 -3.22
N GLU A 308 -14.84 -6.83 -2.01
CA GLU A 308 -14.42 -5.44 -1.82
C GLU A 308 -13.03 -5.15 -2.39
N LYS A 309 -12.15 -6.15 -2.47
CA LYS A 309 -10.81 -5.99 -3.04
C LYS A 309 -10.84 -5.97 -4.57
N VAL A 310 -11.58 -6.90 -5.17
CA VAL A 310 -11.73 -6.98 -6.64
C VAL A 310 -12.52 -5.78 -7.17
N LEU A 311 -13.60 -5.41 -6.47
CA LEU A 311 -14.47 -4.28 -6.85
C LEU A 311 -13.76 -2.93 -6.83
N LYS A 312 -12.64 -2.79 -6.10
CA LYS A 312 -11.84 -1.55 -6.11
C LYS A 312 -11.27 -1.20 -7.47
N ASN A 313 -11.15 -2.17 -8.37
CA ASN A 313 -10.65 -1.89 -9.73
C ASN A 313 -11.75 -1.42 -10.67
N PHE A 314 -13.01 -1.33 -10.23
CA PHE A 314 -14.12 -0.88 -11.07
C PHE A 314 -14.65 0.47 -10.60
N ILE A 315 -15.26 1.23 -11.51
CA ILE A 315 -15.91 2.51 -11.18
C ILE A 315 -17.34 2.22 -10.71
N LYS A 316 -17.75 2.83 -9.60
CA LYS A 316 -19.14 2.76 -9.12
C LYS A 316 -19.85 4.08 -9.41
N LEU A 317 -20.82 4.07 -10.34
CA LEU A 317 -21.67 5.23 -10.68
C LEU A 317 -23.12 4.91 -10.33
N ASN A 318 -23.79 5.75 -9.53
CA ASN A 318 -25.20 5.58 -9.16
C ASN A 318 -25.54 4.16 -8.66
N ASN A 319 -24.68 3.59 -7.82
CA ASN A 319 -24.77 2.20 -7.33
C ASN A 319 -24.60 1.07 -8.36
N ILE A 320 -24.21 1.39 -9.58
CA ILE A 320 -23.94 0.43 -10.65
C ILE A 320 -22.43 0.37 -10.91
N TRP A 321 -21.89 -0.83 -11.11
CA TRP A 321 -20.48 -1.04 -11.42
C TRP A 321 -20.24 -0.97 -12.92
N MET A 322 -19.39 -0.04 -13.33
CA MET A 322 -18.93 0.09 -14.71
C MET A 322 -17.79 -0.90 -14.94
N THR A 323 -17.84 -1.61 -16.06
CA THR A 323 -16.92 -2.72 -16.37
C THR A 323 -16.05 -2.45 -17.58
N HIS A 324 -16.58 -1.75 -18.58
CA HIS A 324 -15.81 -1.37 -19.75
C HIS A 324 -15.96 0.12 -20.01
N ILE A 325 -14.87 0.72 -20.46
CA ILE A 325 -14.91 1.98 -21.18
C ILE A 325 -15.01 1.67 -22.67
N ILE A 326 -15.99 2.29 -23.33
CA ILE A 326 -16.25 2.15 -24.76
C ILE A 326 -15.82 3.46 -25.40
N VAL A 327 -14.93 3.37 -26.38
CA VAL A 327 -14.29 4.54 -26.99
C VAL A 327 -14.49 4.52 -28.49
N HIS A 328 -14.91 5.65 -29.04
CA HIS A 328 -15.11 5.83 -30.48
C HIS A 328 -13.78 6.12 -31.19
N LYS A 329 -13.54 5.52 -32.37
CA LYS A 329 -12.29 5.67 -33.14
C LYS A 329 -11.87 7.13 -33.41
N LYS A 330 -12.86 8.00 -33.66
CA LYS A 330 -12.67 9.46 -33.84
C LYS A 330 -11.85 10.13 -32.74
N LEU A 331 -11.89 9.63 -31.49
CA LEU A 331 -11.07 10.20 -30.42
C LEU A 331 -9.57 10.06 -30.70
N TRP A 332 -9.13 8.99 -31.37
CA TRP A 332 -7.74 8.78 -31.84
C TRP A 332 -7.40 9.60 -33.09
N GLU A 333 -8.41 9.99 -33.87
CA GLU A 333 -8.24 10.77 -35.10
C GLU A 333 -8.04 12.26 -34.82
N MET A 334 -8.41 12.72 -33.62
CA MET A 334 -8.21 14.11 -33.20
C MET A 334 -6.71 14.45 -33.15
N LYS A 335 -6.29 15.40 -33.99
CA LYS A 335 -4.88 15.78 -34.22
C LYS A 335 -4.13 16.18 -32.94
N GLN A 336 -4.83 16.75 -31.96
CA GLN A 336 -4.22 17.30 -30.75
C GLN A 336 -3.55 16.24 -29.84
N TRP A 337 -3.72 14.94 -30.12
CA TRP A 337 -3.20 13.84 -29.29
C TRP A 337 -2.08 13.02 -29.96
N ARG A 338 -1.69 13.35 -31.20
CA ARG A 338 -0.74 12.57 -31.99
C ARG A 338 0.74 12.92 -31.76
N ASP A 339 1.03 14.04 -31.10
CA ASP A 339 2.39 14.54 -30.87
C ASP A 339 2.88 14.28 -29.44
#